data_AF-A0AAN7RQ87-F1
#
_entry.id   AF-A0AAN7RQ87-F1
#
_cell.length_a   1.000
_cell.length_b   1.000
_cell.length_c   1.000
_cell.angle_alpha   90.00
_cell.angle_beta   90.00
_cell.angle_gamma   90.00
#
_symmetry.space_group_name_H-M   'P 1'
#
loop_
_entity.id
_entity.type
_entity.pdbx_description
1 polymer ?
#
loop_
_entity_poly.entity_id
_entity_poly.type
_entity_poly.pdbx_seq_one_letter_code
_entity_poly.pdbx_strand_id
1 'polypeptide(L)'
;MKTLVRLFLTLVCVAVVAVLYVLLCSHACLRPCCWAPGERGGPVAPTSLSFQGYSRVPDGKPLERALCRRCAVVSSSGQMLGSRLGQAIDGLECVLRMNHAPTAGYEEDVGARSTIRVVSHTSVPLLLRNQPYFFQQSQETLYIIWGPAKKMNREKVGSTYQALLKVVETYPHLQVYTLTEEKMTYCDNVFQNETGKNRMKSGSFLSTGWFTMILAMELCEQICVFGMVSDSYCREKNHSSVPYHYFEKGRLDECRMYLVHEQARRAGHRFITEKAIFSRWAKRRNITFTHPSWAGGQRAAALGVLFALIMLLIIYSSGSRNEVFPYSRLRGRARRPPDLKKWGVKSGYLPVCGNKLHPSLLGRSDTKSHLLTCGPQTLTARCHQCVVVTSSSHLLGTHLGTAINGAECTIRMNDAPTTGYEVDVGNKTSFRVVAHSSLYRVLKRPQEFVNKTPETIFIFWGPPAKMQKSLLKIIQRVSASFPNMTAYVVSPGRMKQFDDLFRGETGKDREKSRSWLSTGWFTMVIAVELCDTVHVYGMVPPNYCGHRPPPRRLPYHYYEPKGPDECTTYIHNERSRKGNHHRFITEKRVFASWAGLYNITFSHPAWP
;
A
#
# COMPACT_ATOMS: atom_id res chain seq x y z
N MET A 1 4.73 -59.20 -0.79
CA MET A 1 3.83 -58.08 -0.43
C MET A 1 3.91 -57.67 1.05
N LYS A 2 3.77 -58.58 2.03
CA LYS A 2 3.78 -58.23 3.47
C LYS A 2 5.10 -57.61 3.97
N THR A 3 6.25 -58.01 3.44
CA THR A 3 7.58 -57.47 3.82
C THR A 3 7.80 -56.04 3.31
N LEU A 4 7.35 -55.74 2.09
CA LEU A 4 7.41 -54.38 1.51
C LEU A 4 6.50 -53.41 2.26
N VAL A 5 5.31 -53.85 2.67
CA VAL A 5 4.37 -53.03 3.45
C VAL A 5 4.93 -52.71 4.83
N ARG A 6 5.62 -53.66 5.49
CA ARG A 6 6.32 -53.41 6.75
C ARG A 6 7.46 -52.42 6.57
N LEU A 7 8.30 -52.57 5.54
CA LEU A 7 9.41 -51.65 5.26
C LEU A 7 8.90 -50.21 5.01
N PHE A 8 7.81 -50.10 4.25
CA PHE A 8 7.16 -48.83 3.93
C PHE A 8 6.56 -48.15 5.18
N LEU A 9 5.84 -48.89 6.02
CA LEU A 9 5.30 -48.37 7.28
C LEU A 9 6.42 -47.90 8.23
N THR A 10 7.55 -48.62 8.25
CA THR A 10 8.70 -48.25 9.07
C THR A 10 9.32 -46.93 8.58
N LEU A 11 9.48 -46.75 7.26
CA LEU A 11 9.97 -45.51 6.65
C LEU A 11 9.03 -44.32 6.89
N VAL A 12 7.71 -44.54 6.83
CA VAL A 12 6.71 -43.50 7.14
C VAL A 12 6.77 -43.10 8.61
N CYS A 13 6.91 -44.06 9.54
CA CYS A 13 7.08 -43.75 10.97
C CYS A 13 8.35 -42.94 11.23
N VAL A 14 9.48 -43.32 10.62
CA VAL A 14 10.74 -42.57 10.75
C VAL A 14 10.61 -41.16 10.18
N ALA A 15 9.93 -40.98 9.04
CA ALA A 15 9.68 -39.67 8.45
C ALA A 15 8.77 -38.80 9.33
N VAL A 16 7.72 -39.37 9.92
CA VAL A 16 6.82 -38.63 10.83
C VAL A 16 7.54 -38.22 12.12
N VAL A 17 8.36 -39.10 12.69
CA VAL A 17 9.18 -38.79 13.87
C VAL A 17 10.23 -37.71 13.53
N ALA A 18 10.87 -37.77 12.35
CA ALA A 18 11.81 -36.75 11.90
C ALA A 18 11.11 -35.40 11.69
N VAL A 19 9.91 -35.37 11.12
CA VAL A 19 9.12 -34.15 10.94
C VAL A 19 8.65 -33.59 12.29
N LEU A 20 8.22 -34.44 13.22
CA LEU A 20 7.86 -34.02 14.58
C LEU A 20 9.08 -33.50 15.35
N TYR A 21 10.24 -34.13 15.20
CA TYR A 21 11.51 -33.67 15.77
C TYR A 21 11.90 -32.30 15.20
N VAL A 22 11.80 -32.10 13.88
CA VAL A 22 12.05 -30.80 13.23
C VAL A 22 11.04 -29.74 13.70
N LEU A 23 9.76 -30.08 13.86
CA LEU A 23 8.74 -29.17 14.34
C LEU A 23 8.93 -28.79 15.81
N LEU A 24 9.29 -29.75 16.67
CA LEU A 24 9.59 -29.53 18.08
C LEU A 24 10.89 -28.72 18.27
N CYS A 25 11.95 -29.01 17.49
CA CYS A 25 13.17 -28.19 17.48
C CYS A 25 12.95 -26.78 16.90
N SER A 26 12.02 -26.60 15.96
CA SER A 26 11.68 -25.28 15.39
C SER A 26 10.94 -24.35 16.35
N HIS A 27 10.40 -24.88 17.44
CA HIS A 27 9.88 -24.08 18.56
C HIS A 27 10.97 -23.63 19.54
N ALA A 28 12.15 -24.30 19.57
CA ALA A 28 13.15 -24.09 20.60
C ALA A 28 14.36 -23.22 20.19
N CYS A 29 14.75 -23.10 18.91
CA CYS A 29 16.05 -22.46 18.60
C CYS A 29 16.26 -21.86 17.19
N LEU A 30 15.24 -21.26 16.55
CA LEU A 30 15.39 -20.66 15.21
C LEU A 30 14.75 -19.26 15.07
N ARG A 31 15.06 -18.34 15.98
CA ARG A 31 14.98 -16.89 15.68
C ARG A 31 16.42 -16.40 15.45
N PRO A 32 16.78 -15.85 14.27
CA PRO A 32 18.16 -15.42 13.96
C PRO A 32 18.80 -14.40 14.93
N CYS A 33 18.01 -13.81 15.83
CA CYS A 33 18.48 -12.88 16.86
C CYS A 33 18.35 -13.45 18.31
N CYS A 34 17.81 -14.66 18.51
CA CYS A 34 17.75 -15.31 19.84
C CYS A 34 19.01 -16.16 20.08
N TRP A 35 19.58 -15.97 21.28
CA TRP A 35 20.78 -16.55 21.86
C TRP A 35 21.46 -17.74 21.15
N ALA A 36 22.72 -17.54 20.77
CA ALA A 36 23.75 -18.58 20.83
C ALA A 36 24.81 -18.12 21.86
N PRO A 37 25.27 -18.97 22.80
CA PRO A 37 26.41 -18.66 23.66
C PRO A 37 27.66 -18.48 22.78
N GLY A 38 28.44 -17.46 23.09
CA GLY A 38 29.43 -16.89 22.17
C GLY A 38 30.60 -17.79 21.79
N GLU A 39 31.02 -17.66 20.53
CA GLU A 39 32.43 -17.81 20.19
C GLU A 39 33.10 -16.44 20.36
N ARG A 40 33.95 -16.33 21.39
CA ARG A 40 34.93 -15.24 21.49
C ARG A 40 35.97 -15.46 20.39
N GLY A 41 35.72 -14.89 19.21
CA GLY A 41 36.81 -14.63 18.26
C GLY A 41 37.84 -13.72 18.93
N GLY A 42 39.10 -14.15 18.93
CA GLY A 42 40.23 -13.46 19.56
C GLY A 42 40.44 -12.01 19.08
N PRO A 43 41.32 -11.25 19.74
CA PRO A 43 41.41 -9.81 19.62
C PRO A 43 42.06 -9.41 18.30
N VAL A 44 41.25 -9.24 17.25
CA VAL A 44 41.63 -8.36 16.15
C VAL A 44 41.24 -6.95 16.60
N ALA A 45 42.24 -6.08 16.80
CA ALA A 45 41.99 -4.68 17.16
C ALA A 45 40.99 -4.09 16.16
N PRO A 46 39.82 -3.58 16.61
CA PRO A 46 38.82 -3.07 15.69
C PRO A 46 39.42 -1.90 14.93
N THR A 47 39.56 -2.03 13.61
CA THR A 47 39.98 -0.92 12.75
C THR A 47 38.93 0.18 12.84
N SER A 48 39.27 1.31 13.44
CA SER A 48 38.39 2.47 13.52
C SER A 48 38.19 3.03 12.12
N LEU A 49 36.93 3.16 11.68
CA LEU A 49 36.56 3.73 10.39
C LEU A 49 36.11 5.17 10.56
N SER A 50 36.41 6.01 9.58
CA SER A 50 35.94 7.40 9.50
C SER A 50 34.66 7.47 8.67
N PHE A 51 33.54 7.84 9.30
CA PHE A 51 32.23 7.98 8.67
C PHE A 51 31.98 9.42 8.26
N GLN A 52 31.93 9.64 6.95
CA GLN A 52 31.72 10.96 6.37
C GLN A 52 30.28 11.45 6.56
N GLY A 53 30.15 12.77 6.67
CA GLY A 53 28.86 13.45 6.78
C GLY A 53 28.28 13.55 8.20
N TYR A 54 29.02 13.07 9.21
CA TYR A 54 28.74 13.25 10.64
C TYR A 54 29.80 14.18 11.24
N SER A 55 29.38 15.32 11.75
CA SER A 55 30.27 16.38 12.23
C SER A 55 30.19 16.51 13.75
N ARG A 56 31.30 16.32 14.46
CA ARG A 56 31.35 16.47 15.91
C ARG A 56 31.10 17.91 16.32
N VAL A 57 30.43 18.11 17.46
CA VAL A 57 30.27 19.39 18.13
C VAL A 57 31.32 19.46 19.26
N PRO A 58 32.14 20.52 19.36
CA PRO A 58 32.14 21.75 18.54
C PRO A 58 33.06 21.72 17.31
N ASP A 59 34.02 20.79 17.26
CA ASP A 59 35.22 20.90 16.41
C ASP A 59 35.07 20.40 14.97
N GLY A 60 33.94 19.82 14.62
CA GLY A 60 33.63 19.42 13.26
C GLY A 60 34.30 18.14 12.78
N LYS A 61 35.01 17.42 13.65
CA LYS A 61 35.70 16.20 13.25
C LYS A 61 34.71 15.11 12.79
N PRO A 62 35.09 14.27 11.82
CA PRO A 62 34.23 13.18 11.37
C PRO A 62 33.94 12.19 12.50
N LEU A 63 32.89 11.39 12.34
CA LEU A 63 32.62 10.29 13.26
C LEU A 63 33.64 9.18 13.02
N GLU A 64 34.42 8.84 14.04
CA GLU A 64 35.38 7.75 14.00
C GLU A 64 34.94 6.64 14.95
N ARG A 65 34.71 5.43 14.42
CA ARG A 65 34.25 4.31 15.22
C ARG A 65 34.56 2.96 14.57
N ALA A 66 34.71 1.92 15.39
CA ALA A 66 34.61 0.54 14.95
C ALA A 66 33.18 0.18 14.49
N LEU A 67 33.08 -0.73 13.53
CA LEU A 67 31.81 -1.35 13.17
C LEU A 67 31.30 -2.25 14.31
N CYS A 68 29.99 -2.31 14.45
CA CYS A 68 29.33 -3.25 15.35
C CYS A 68 28.95 -4.50 14.55
N ARG A 69 29.24 -5.70 15.07
CA ARG A 69 28.83 -6.95 14.43
C ARG A 69 27.31 -7.09 14.46
N ARG A 70 26.69 -6.79 15.60
CA ARG A 70 25.25 -6.96 15.80
C ARG A 70 24.63 -5.75 16.49
N CYS A 71 23.72 -5.09 15.77
CA CYS A 71 23.01 -3.91 16.25
C CYS A 71 21.54 -4.19 16.57
N ALA A 72 21.06 -3.60 17.65
CA ALA A 72 19.65 -3.43 17.93
C ALA A 72 19.20 -2.04 17.45
N VAL A 73 18.21 -1.96 16.55
CA VAL A 73 17.50 -0.71 16.27
C VAL A 73 16.16 -0.75 16.98
N VAL A 74 16.02 0.07 18.02
CA VAL A 74 14.81 0.09 18.87
C VAL A 74 13.94 1.28 18.49
N SER A 75 12.81 1.00 17.86
CA SER A 75 11.77 1.97 17.56
C SER A 75 11.07 2.46 18.83
N SER A 76 10.51 3.66 18.78
CA SER A 76 9.75 4.24 19.89
C SER A 76 8.32 3.71 20.01
N SER A 77 7.89 2.78 19.16
CA SER A 77 6.50 2.28 19.08
C SER A 77 5.98 1.62 20.36
N GLY A 78 4.67 1.77 20.61
CA GLY A 78 3.96 1.02 21.65
C GLY A 78 3.91 -0.50 21.46
N GLN A 79 4.35 -1.03 20.30
CA GLN A 79 4.53 -2.48 20.11
C GLN A 79 5.53 -3.11 21.08
N MET A 80 6.39 -2.29 21.69
CA MET A 80 7.35 -2.76 22.68
C MET A 80 6.70 -3.11 24.02
N LEU A 81 5.54 -2.55 24.34
CA LEU A 81 4.88 -2.75 25.63
C LEU A 81 4.49 -4.23 25.83
N GLY A 82 4.93 -4.81 26.94
CA GLY A 82 4.72 -6.21 27.32
C GLY A 82 5.50 -7.22 26.46
N SER A 83 6.48 -6.77 25.68
CA SER A 83 7.29 -7.66 24.83
C SER A 83 8.34 -8.46 25.59
N ARG A 84 8.81 -7.97 26.75
CA ARG A 84 9.88 -8.56 27.58
C ARG A 84 11.18 -8.84 26.81
N LEU A 85 11.50 -7.97 25.84
CA LEU A 85 12.67 -8.13 24.97
C LEU A 85 13.91 -7.37 25.46
N GLY A 86 13.84 -6.73 26.63
CA GLY A 86 14.91 -5.86 27.11
C GLY A 86 16.26 -6.56 27.25
N GLN A 87 16.29 -7.75 27.84
CA GLN A 87 17.53 -8.54 27.95
C GLN A 87 18.08 -8.96 26.57
N ALA A 88 17.20 -9.29 25.62
CA ALA A 88 17.62 -9.65 24.26
C ALA A 88 18.19 -8.45 23.50
N ILE A 89 17.62 -7.25 23.70
CA ILE A 89 18.11 -5.99 23.14
C ILE A 89 19.47 -5.64 23.74
N ASP A 90 19.60 -5.69 25.07
CA ASP A 90 20.83 -5.33 25.79
C ASP A 90 21.96 -6.34 25.57
N GLY A 91 21.65 -7.56 25.14
CA GLY A 91 22.64 -8.56 24.72
C GLY A 91 23.29 -8.30 23.36
N LEU A 92 22.82 -7.31 22.59
CA LEU A 92 23.43 -6.90 21.33
C LEU A 92 24.56 -5.88 21.58
N GLU A 93 25.53 -5.85 20.66
CA GLU A 93 26.76 -5.06 20.83
C GLU A 93 26.46 -3.55 20.86
N CYS A 94 25.68 -3.09 19.89
CA CYS A 94 25.28 -1.69 19.77
C CYS A 94 23.76 -1.54 19.79
N VAL A 95 23.25 -0.66 20.66
CA VAL A 95 21.81 -0.35 20.77
C VAL A 95 21.54 1.07 20.29
N LEU A 96 20.82 1.19 19.18
CA LEU A 96 20.43 2.45 18.54
C LEU A 96 19.01 2.83 18.95
N ARG A 97 18.85 3.99 19.58
CA ARG A 97 17.55 4.55 20.00
C ARG A 97 17.26 5.89 19.31
N MET A 98 16.01 6.33 19.39
CA MET A 98 15.53 7.52 18.68
C MET A 98 14.95 8.56 19.62
N ASN A 99 15.28 9.83 19.36
CA ASN A 99 14.73 11.00 20.03
C ASN A 99 14.75 10.87 21.57
N HIS A 100 13.68 11.31 22.24
CA HIS A 100 13.54 11.34 23.69
C HIS A 100 12.92 10.06 24.28
N ALA A 101 12.95 8.94 23.54
CA ALA A 101 12.39 7.68 24.03
C ALA A 101 13.21 7.15 25.23
N PRO A 102 12.62 7.07 26.44
CA PRO A 102 13.32 6.66 27.64
C PRO A 102 13.43 5.14 27.74
N THR A 103 14.39 4.67 28.51
CA THR A 103 14.51 3.28 28.99
C THR A 103 13.94 3.13 30.39
N ALA A 104 14.05 4.18 31.23
CA ALA A 104 13.62 4.17 32.62
C ALA A 104 12.11 3.84 32.75
N GLY A 105 11.78 2.81 33.51
CA GLY A 105 10.42 2.31 33.70
C GLY A 105 9.90 1.41 32.56
N TYR A 106 10.73 1.09 31.58
CA TYR A 106 10.40 0.22 30.43
C TYR A 106 11.51 -0.83 30.16
N GLU A 107 12.47 -0.98 31.06
CA GLU A 107 13.70 -1.77 30.87
C GLU A 107 13.41 -3.22 30.52
N GLU A 108 12.38 -3.81 31.12
CA GLU A 108 11.96 -5.19 30.81
C GLU A 108 11.62 -5.36 29.32
N ASP A 109 10.98 -4.35 28.72
CA ASP A 109 10.49 -4.39 27.36
C ASP A 109 11.52 -3.89 26.35
N VAL A 110 12.17 -2.76 26.65
CA VAL A 110 13.03 -2.05 25.69
C VAL A 110 14.51 -2.10 26.02
N GLY A 111 14.91 -2.67 27.16
CA GLY A 111 16.30 -2.71 27.63
C GLY A 111 16.73 -1.41 28.29
N ALA A 112 17.83 -1.45 29.04
CA ALA A 112 18.41 -0.31 29.73
C ALA A 112 19.52 0.38 28.92
N ARG A 113 20.20 -0.34 28.01
CA ARG A 113 21.40 0.18 27.31
C ARG A 113 21.04 1.09 26.14
N SER A 114 21.88 2.10 25.92
CA SER A 114 21.87 2.95 24.72
C SER A 114 23.31 3.21 24.30
N THR A 115 23.70 2.78 23.09
CA THR A 115 25.04 3.04 22.54
C THR A 115 25.03 4.30 21.69
N ILE A 116 23.99 4.44 20.86
CA ILE A 116 23.81 5.57 19.95
C ILE A 116 22.37 6.06 20.04
N ARG A 117 22.17 7.37 20.07
CA ARG A 117 20.86 8.00 20.04
C ARG A 117 20.76 8.99 18.89
N VAL A 118 19.87 8.70 17.95
CA VAL A 118 19.60 9.56 16.79
C VAL A 118 18.43 10.49 17.12
N VAL A 119 18.62 11.80 17.01
CA VAL A 119 17.67 12.80 17.53
C VAL A 119 17.34 13.83 16.46
N SER A 120 16.05 14.06 16.22
CA SER A 120 15.60 15.21 15.42
C SER A 120 15.84 16.50 16.18
N HIS A 121 16.22 17.57 15.47
CA HIS A 121 16.33 18.92 16.04
C HIS A 121 15.06 19.36 16.82
N THR A 122 13.88 18.88 16.42
CA THR A 122 12.61 19.14 17.12
C THR A 122 12.51 18.45 18.48
N SER A 123 13.26 17.37 18.70
CA SER A 123 13.32 16.63 19.98
C SER A 123 14.43 17.12 20.91
N VAL A 124 15.40 17.90 20.42
CA VAL A 124 16.48 18.47 21.27
C VAL A 124 15.93 19.21 22.49
N PRO A 125 14.91 20.09 22.38
CA PRO A 125 14.32 20.74 23.56
C PRO A 125 13.76 19.77 24.61
N LEU A 126 13.31 18.58 24.19
CA LEU A 126 12.78 17.57 25.11
C LEU A 126 13.90 16.87 25.90
N LEU A 127 15.06 16.66 25.27
CA LEU A 127 16.25 16.16 25.97
C LEU A 127 16.77 17.20 26.97
N LEU A 128 16.80 18.48 26.56
CA LEU A 128 17.23 19.59 27.42
C LEU A 128 16.35 19.80 28.66
N ARG A 129 15.09 19.33 28.64
CA ARG A 129 14.21 19.35 29.83
C ARG A 129 14.57 18.30 30.86
N ASN A 130 15.27 17.23 30.46
CA ASN A 130 15.67 16.14 31.35
C ASN A 130 17.15 15.79 31.12
N GLN A 131 18.02 16.79 31.30
CA GLN A 131 19.47 16.65 31.10
C GLN A 131 20.11 15.62 32.03
N PRO A 132 19.75 15.51 33.34
CA PRO A 132 20.35 14.49 34.19
C PRO A 132 20.16 13.09 33.63
N TYR A 133 18.97 12.79 33.09
CA TYR A 133 18.70 11.50 32.49
C TYR A 133 19.46 11.27 31.16
N PHE A 134 19.39 12.23 30.22
CA PHE A 134 19.97 12.03 28.89
C PHE A 134 21.48 12.28 28.85
N PHE A 135 22.04 13.20 29.62
CA PHE A 135 23.44 13.61 29.47
C PHE A 135 24.33 13.24 30.65
N GLN A 136 23.77 13.12 31.86
CA GLN A 136 24.55 12.72 33.04
C GLN A 136 24.51 11.20 33.28
N GLN A 137 23.33 10.58 33.22
CA GLN A 137 23.21 9.12 33.41
C GLN A 137 23.62 8.34 32.15
N SER A 138 23.49 8.95 30.96
CA SER A 138 23.82 8.33 29.67
C SER A 138 25.06 8.96 29.02
N GLN A 139 26.11 9.24 29.81
CA GLN A 139 27.35 9.90 29.36
C GLN A 139 28.08 9.13 28.24
N GLU A 140 27.97 7.80 28.23
CA GLU A 140 28.59 6.94 27.21
C GLU A 140 27.79 6.86 25.91
N THR A 141 26.56 7.40 25.87
CA THR A 141 25.74 7.40 24.67
C THR A 141 26.28 8.42 23.67
N LEU A 142 26.49 7.98 22.44
CA LEU A 142 26.81 8.87 21.32
C LEU A 142 25.52 9.47 20.74
N TYR A 143 25.46 10.78 20.62
CA TYR A 143 24.30 11.53 20.12
C TYR A 143 24.51 11.97 18.67
N ILE A 144 23.59 11.63 17.77
CA ILE A 144 23.58 12.13 16.39
C ILE A 144 22.33 12.95 16.15
N ILE A 145 22.50 14.25 15.94
CA ILE A 145 21.42 15.21 15.80
C ILE A 145 21.23 15.58 14.32
N TRP A 146 20.00 15.50 13.81
CA TRP A 146 19.66 15.86 12.44
C TRP A 146 18.60 16.95 12.37
N GLY A 147 18.66 17.80 11.37
CA GLY A 147 17.71 18.90 11.22
C GLY A 147 17.96 19.78 10.01
N PRO A 148 17.12 20.80 9.79
CA PRO A 148 17.28 21.73 8.68
C PRO A 148 18.55 22.58 8.86
N ALA A 149 19.25 22.85 7.75
CA ALA A 149 20.47 23.65 7.70
C ALA A 149 20.40 24.92 8.57
N LYS A 150 19.33 25.72 8.41
CA LYS A 150 19.13 26.97 9.18
C LYS A 150 19.24 26.79 10.71
N LYS A 151 18.87 25.63 11.26
CA LYS A 151 18.89 25.35 12.70
C LYS A 151 20.18 24.67 13.16
N MET A 152 20.85 23.95 12.26
CA MET A 152 22.00 23.10 12.54
C MET A 152 23.34 23.69 12.10
N ASN A 153 23.33 24.78 11.33
CA ASN A 153 24.53 25.38 10.74
C ASN A 153 25.49 25.87 11.83
N ARG A 154 26.76 25.44 11.75
CA ARG A 154 27.82 25.81 12.70
C ARG A 154 28.28 27.26 12.52
N GLU A 155 28.57 27.66 11.29
CA GLU A 155 29.14 28.97 10.95
C GLU A 155 28.20 30.13 11.27
N LYS A 156 26.91 29.95 10.96
CA LYS A 156 25.84 30.91 11.20
C LYS A 156 25.20 30.74 12.58
N VAL A 157 25.75 29.87 13.42
CA VAL A 157 25.29 29.57 14.79
C VAL A 157 23.78 29.34 14.84
N GLY A 158 23.32 28.29 14.15
CA GLY A 158 21.91 27.89 14.17
C GLY A 158 21.43 27.62 15.59
N SER A 159 20.18 27.98 15.90
CA SER A 159 19.67 27.94 17.29
C SER A 159 19.77 26.56 17.95
N THR A 160 19.65 25.47 17.18
CA THR A 160 19.82 24.11 17.72
C THR A 160 21.30 23.80 17.91
N TYR A 161 22.16 24.17 16.96
CA TYR A 161 23.62 24.00 17.11
C TYR A 161 24.14 24.73 18.35
N GLN A 162 23.70 25.97 18.58
CA GLN A 162 24.05 26.74 19.77
C GLN A 162 23.62 26.07 21.07
N ALA A 163 22.44 25.44 21.10
CA ALA A 163 22.00 24.68 22.27
C ALA A 163 22.88 23.45 22.51
N LEU A 164 23.34 22.77 21.44
CA LEU A 164 24.25 21.64 21.55
C LEU A 164 25.65 22.06 22.03
N LEU A 165 26.15 23.23 21.61
CA LEU A 165 27.40 23.82 22.15
C LEU A 165 27.33 23.94 23.67
N LYS A 166 26.26 24.55 24.20
CA LYS A 166 26.05 24.66 25.65
C LYS A 166 25.99 23.31 26.36
N VAL A 167 25.40 22.29 25.71
CA VAL A 167 25.36 20.92 26.26
C VAL A 167 26.77 20.34 26.34
N VAL A 168 27.58 20.40 25.28
CA VAL A 168 28.94 19.83 25.32
C VAL A 168 29.88 20.63 26.23
N GLU A 169 29.64 21.93 26.40
CA GLU A 169 30.33 22.76 27.42
C GLU A 169 29.98 22.29 28.84
N THR A 170 28.72 21.93 29.08
CA THR A 170 28.24 21.46 30.40
C THR A 170 28.62 20.00 30.66
N TYR A 171 28.66 19.15 29.63
CA TYR A 171 28.97 17.72 29.69
C TYR A 171 30.13 17.38 28.73
N PRO A 172 31.39 17.67 29.10
CA PRO A 172 32.54 17.58 28.19
C PRO A 172 32.83 16.17 27.65
N HIS A 173 32.42 15.13 28.38
CA HIS A 173 32.62 13.73 27.99
C HIS A 173 31.59 13.27 26.94
N LEU A 174 30.53 14.04 26.71
CA LEU A 174 29.44 13.65 25.83
C LEU A 174 29.87 13.73 24.36
N GLN A 175 29.67 12.64 23.63
CA GLN A 175 29.95 12.63 22.19
C GLN A 175 28.70 13.08 21.42
N VAL A 176 28.71 14.31 20.91
CA VAL A 176 27.61 14.88 20.13
C VAL A 176 28.05 15.18 18.71
N TYR A 177 27.29 14.66 17.75
CA TYR A 177 27.50 14.83 16.31
C TYR A 177 26.25 15.42 15.67
N THR A 178 26.42 16.16 14.58
CA THR A 178 25.34 16.63 13.71
C THR A 178 25.47 16.04 12.32
N LEU A 179 24.34 15.82 11.63
CA LEU A 179 24.39 15.52 10.19
C LEU A 179 24.76 16.78 9.41
N THR A 180 25.75 16.65 8.53
CA THR A 180 26.12 17.69 7.56
C THR A 180 25.01 17.89 6.52
N GLU A 181 25.02 19.04 5.83
CA GLU A 181 24.08 19.31 4.73
C GLU A 181 24.21 18.29 3.60
N GLU A 182 25.43 17.85 3.30
CA GLU A 182 25.70 16.80 2.31
C GLU A 182 25.05 15.47 2.72
N LYS A 183 25.22 15.05 3.98
CA LYS A 183 24.60 13.82 4.49
C LYS A 183 23.08 13.88 4.50
N MET A 184 22.50 15.06 4.79
CA MET A 184 21.07 15.30 4.67
C MET A 184 20.60 15.13 3.21
N THR A 185 21.30 15.73 2.25
CA THR A 185 21.02 15.57 0.81
C THR A 185 21.18 14.11 0.36
N TYR A 186 22.19 13.40 0.84
CA TYR A 186 22.37 11.98 0.56
C TYR A 186 21.15 11.16 1.03
N CYS A 187 20.69 11.37 2.26
CA CYS A 187 19.50 10.69 2.79
C CYS A 187 18.24 10.98 1.95
N ASP A 188 18.13 12.19 1.40
CA ASP A 188 17.03 12.60 0.51
C ASP A 188 17.11 11.90 -0.85
N ASN A 189 18.32 11.80 -1.41
CA ASN A 189 18.58 11.14 -2.68
C ASN A 189 18.32 9.64 -2.60
N VAL A 190 18.68 8.99 -1.49
CA VAL A 190 18.32 7.58 -1.25
C VAL A 190 16.81 7.42 -1.29
N PHE A 191 16.05 8.30 -0.61
CA PHE A 191 14.58 8.24 -0.64
C PHE A 191 14.02 8.48 -2.04
N GLN A 192 14.55 9.47 -2.77
CA GLN A 192 14.13 9.77 -4.12
C GLN A 192 14.42 8.60 -5.08
N ASN A 193 15.57 7.96 -4.97
CA ASN A 193 15.94 6.81 -5.80
C ASN A 193 15.06 5.59 -5.52
N GLU A 194 14.71 5.37 -4.25
CA GLU A 194 13.84 4.27 -3.84
C GLU A 194 12.35 4.47 -4.20
N THR A 195 11.91 5.71 -4.43
CA THR A 195 10.49 6.05 -4.63
C THR A 195 10.17 6.72 -5.96
N GLY A 196 11.18 7.21 -6.68
CA GLY A 196 11.02 8.12 -7.81
C GLY A 196 10.50 9.51 -7.42
N LYS A 197 10.41 9.84 -6.12
CA LYS A 197 9.77 11.08 -5.63
C LYS A 197 10.75 11.94 -4.85
N ASN A 198 10.93 13.17 -5.30
CA ASN A 198 11.70 14.17 -4.55
C ASN A 198 10.88 14.68 -3.36
N ARG A 199 11.36 14.44 -2.14
CA ARG A 199 10.62 14.82 -0.93
C ARG A 199 10.53 16.33 -0.70
N MET A 200 11.52 17.09 -1.18
CA MET A 200 11.53 18.54 -1.06
C MET A 200 10.45 19.15 -1.95
N LYS A 201 10.26 18.62 -3.16
CA LYS A 201 9.16 19.01 -4.06
C LYS A 201 7.79 18.60 -3.52
N SER A 202 7.67 17.44 -2.87
CA SER A 202 6.40 16.98 -2.29
C SER A 202 6.09 17.61 -0.92
N GLY A 203 7.07 18.28 -0.30
CA GLY A 203 6.94 18.87 1.03
C GLY A 203 6.79 17.82 2.15
N SER A 204 7.32 16.61 1.98
CA SER A 204 7.29 15.57 3.02
C SER A 204 8.60 15.49 3.81
N PHE A 205 8.50 15.01 5.05
CA PHE A 205 9.64 14.78 5.94
C PHE A 205 9.99 13.30 6.03
N LEU A 206 11.28 13.02 6.19
CA LEU A 206 11.76 11.69 6.57
C LEU A 206 11.69 11.55 8.09
N SER A 207 11.41 10.34 8.59
CA SER A 207 11.39 10.09 10.03
C SER A 207 12.81 9.94 10.61
N THR A 208 12.95 10.11 11.93
CA THR A 208 14.20 9.72 12.63
C THR A 208 14.55 8.25 12.37
N GLY A 209 13.56 7.39 12.17
CA GLY A 209 13.76 5.98 11.81
C GLY A 209 14.48 5.81 10.48
N TRP A 210 14.20 6.66 9.49
CA TRP A 210 14.92 6.67 8.22
C TRP A 210 16.42 6.95 8.40
N PHE A 211 16.76 8.04 9.09
CA PHE A 211 18.16 8.39 9.36
C PHE A 211 18.86 7.32 10.21
N THR A 212 18.16 6.71 11.16
CA THR A 212 18.69 5.64 12.00
C THR A 212 18.96 4.37 11.19
N MET A 213 18.08 4.00 10.25
CA MET A 213 18.29 2.83 9.40
C MET A 213 19.47 3.04 8.44
N ILE A 214 19.65 4.24 7.89
CA ILE A 214 20.83 4.55 7.06
C ILE A 214 22.11 4.45 7.90
N LEU A 215 22.13 5.06 9.09
CA LEU A 215 23.27 4.95 10.00
C LEU A 215 23.56 3.50 10.39
N ALA A 216 22.54 2.72 10.74
CA ALA A 216 22.71 1.31 11.10
C ALA A 216 23.31 0.50 9.95
N MET A 217 22.90 0.78 8.70
CA MET A 217 23.44 0.12 7.51
C MET A 217 24.90 0.49 7.20
N GLU A 218 25.42 1.57 7.77
CA GLU A 218 26.82 1.98 7.65
C GLU A 218 27.66 1.44 8.82
N LEU A 219 27.08 1.33 10.02
CA LEU A 219 27.78 0.95 11.23
C LEU A 219 27.73 -0.55 11.58
N CYS A 220 26.79 -1.31 11.00
CA CYS A 220 26.44 -2.64 11.49
C CYS A 220 26.53 -3.72 10.42
N GLU A 221 27.14 -4.86 10.75
CA GLU A 221 27.14 -6.05 9.87
C GLU A 221 25.78 -6.75 9.86
N GLN A 222 25.15 -6.88 11.04
CA GLN A 222 23.79 -7.41 11.22
C GLN A 222 22.91 -6.42 12.00
N ILE A 223 21.69 -6.20 11.53
CA ILE A 223 20.73 -5.27 12.15
C ILE A 223 19.48 -6.04 12.58
N CYS A 224 19.22 -6.12 13.89
CA CYS A 224 17.97 -6.61 14.47
C CYS A 224 17.07 -5.41 14.81
N VAL A 225 15.89 -5.31 14.20
CA VAL A 225 14.94 -4.20 14.41
C VAL A 225 13.82 -4.62 15.36
N PHE A 226 13.55 -3.78 16.36
CA PHE A 226 12.54 -3.98 17.40
C PHE A 226 11.55 -2.82 17.42
N GLY A 227 10.29 -3.12 17.71
CA GLY A 227 9.20 -2.15 17.83
C GLY A 227 8.80 -1.54 16.49
N MET A 228 9.07 -2.18 15.35
CA MET A 228 8.71 -1.64 14.05
C MET A 228 7.76 -2.57 13.32
N VAL A 229 6.53 -2.11 13.09
CA VAL A 229 5.53 -2.84 12.33
C VAL A 229 5.77 -2.75 10.82
N SER A 230 5.32 -3.76 10.06
CA SER A 230 5.43 -3.75 8.60
C SER A 230 4.58 -2.65 7.97
N ASP A 231 4.91 -2.28 6.73
CA ASP A 231 4.12 -1.30 5.95
C ASP A 231 2.66 -1.72 5.75
N SER A 232 2.37 -3.03 5.85
CA SER A 232 1.02 -3.57 5.78
C SER A 232 0.29 -3.68 7.12
N TYR A 233 0.99 -3.60 8.26
CA TYR A 233 0.45 -3.92 9.59
C TYR A 233 -0.83 -3.14 9.92
N CYS A 234 -0.80 -1.81 9.76
CA CYS A 234 -1.94 -0.93 10.03
C CYS A 234 -3.12 -1.07 9.06
N ARG A 235 -3.02 -1.99 8.09
CA ARG A 235 -4.09 -2.35 7.15
C ARG A 235 -4.64 -3.75 7.42
N GLU A 236 -4.10 -4.47 8.40
CA GLU A 236 -4.54 -5.81 8.77
C GLU A 236 -5.77 -5.74 9.71
N LYS A 237 -6.81 -6.55 9.48
CA LYS A 237 -8.07 -6.45 10.27
C LYS A 237 -7.92 -6.77 11.77
N ASN A 238 -6.86 -7.49 12.16
CA ASN A 238 -6.63 -7.95 13.54
C ASN A 238 -5.31 -7.41 14.12
N HIS A 239 -4.84 -6.26 13.64
CA HIS A 239 -3.66 -5.66 14.26
C HIS A 239 -4.01 -5.16 15.67
N SER A 240 -3.11 -5.33 16.62
CA SER A 240 -3.28 -4.76 17.95
C SER A 240 -3.25 -3.23 17.84
N SER A 241 -4.19 -2.56 18.50
CA SER A 241 -4.12 -1.12 18.73
C SER A 241 -3.17 -0.89 19.89
N VAL A 242 -2.11 -0.12 19.64
CA VAL A 242 -1.10 0.23 20.63
C VAL A 242 -0.87 1.74 20.60
N PRO A 243 -0.39 2.35 21.70
CA PRO A 243 0.05 3.73 21.69
C PRO A 243 1.13 3.98 20.63
N TYR A 244 1.15 5.19 20.08
CA TYR A 244 2.13 5.62 19.08
C TYR A 244 3.56 5.55 19.63
N HIS A 245 3.72 5.90 20.90
CA HIS A 245 4.96 5.72 21.64
C HIS A 245 4.74 4.88 22.89
N TYR A 246 5.68 3.99 23.23
CA TYR A 246 5.56 3.14 24.43
C TYR A 246 5.57 3.95 25.74
N PHE A 247 6.13 5.16 25.72
CA PHE A 247 6.38 5.96 26.92
C PHE A 247 5.44 7.16 27.10
N GLU A 248 4.61 7.46 26.10
CA GLU A 248 3.67 8.58 26.20
C GLU A 248 2.36 8.12 26.83
N LYS A 249 1.87 8.87 27.81
CA LYS A 249 0.58 8.60 28.49
C LYS A 249 -0.66 8.87 27.60
N GLY A 250 -0.47 9.33 26.37
CA GLY A 250 -1.54 9.75 25.46
C GLY A 250 -2.22 8.59 24.70
N ARG A 251 -3.48 8.79 24.30
CA ARG A 251 -4.28 7.83 23.49
C ARG A 251 -4.04 7.94 21.98
N LEU A 252 -2.87 8.40 21.54
CA LEU A 252 -2.56 8.46 20.11
C LEU A 252 -2.25 7.04 19.64
N ASP A 253 -3.13 6.46 18.83
CA ASP A 253 -2.93 5.13 18.25
C ASP A 253 -1.81 5.16 17.20
N GLU A 254 -0.92 4.16 17.24
CA GLU A 254 0.23 4.03 16.33
C GLU A 254 -0.21 4.10 14.86
N CYS A 255 -1.20 3.29 14.51
CA CYS A 255 -1.64 3.15 13.13
C CYS A 255 -2.37 4.39 12.62
N ARG A 256 -3.17 5.04 13.48
CA ARG A 256 -3.78 6.33 13.18
C ARG A 256 -2.72 7.39 12.88
N MET A 257 -1.67 7.48 13.71
CA MET A 257 -0.58 8.43 13.49
C MET A 257 0.15 8.15 12.19
N TYR A 258 0.49 6.89 11.91
CA TYR A 258 1.13 6.51 10.65
C TYR A 258 0.28 6.87 9.44
N LEU A 259 -1.01 6.56 9.44
CA LEU A 259 -1.91 6.84 8.34
C LEU A 259 -2.14 8.33 8.11
N VAL A 260 -2.28 9.13 9.18
CA VAL A 260 -2.46 10.59 9.08
C VAL A 260 -1.24 11.24 8.45
N HIS A 261 -0.02 10.91 8.93
CA HIS A 261 1.21 11.46 8.36
C HIS A 261 1.46 10.95 6.94
N GLU A 262 1.21 9.66 6.67
CA GLU A 262 1.37 9.07 5.34
C GLU A 262 0.48 9.75 4.30
N GLN A 263 -0.73 10.17 4.68
CA GLN A 263 -1.72 10.78 3.77
C GLN A 263 -1.60 12.32 3.70
N ALA A 264 -0.85 12.94 4.62
CA ALA A 264 -0.70 14.39 4.64
C ALA A 264 -0.06 14.91 3.34
N ARG A 265 -0.67 15.96 2.77
CA ARG A 265 -0.22 16.54 1.48
C ARG A 265 1.13 17.24 1.59
N ARG A 266 1.40 17.88 2.73
CA ARG A 266 2.66 18.54 3.08
C ARG A 266 2.90 18.35 4.58
N ALA A 267 4.14 18.52 5.02
CA ALA A 267 4.60 18.42 6.40
C ALA A 267 4.33 17.08 7.11
N GLY A 268 3.91 16.04 6.38
CA GLY A 268 3.78 14.68 6.89
C GLY A 268 5.05 13.88 6.76
N HIS A 269 5.22 12.90 7.66
CA HIS A 269 6.22 11.85 7.52
C HIS A 269 5.68 10.73 6.63
N ARG A 270 6.56 10.06 5.89
CA ARG A 270 6.19 8.94 5.01
C ARG A 270 6.45 7.59 5.68
N PHE A 271 5.95 7.41 6.90
CA PHE A 271 6.25 6.25 7.76
C PHE A 271 5.96 4.90 7.11
N ILE A 272 4.87 4.76 6.35
CA ILE A 272 4.49 3.50 5.69
C ILE A 272 5.35 3.30 4.44
N THR A 273 5.61 4.36 3.67
CA THR A 273 6.52 4.30 2.53
C THR A 273 7.93 3.91 2.96
N GLU A 274 8.46 4.51 4.03
CA GLU A 274 9.78 4.17 4.60
C GLU A 274 9.84 2.69 5.01
N LYS A 275 8.83 2.17 5.70
CA LYS A 275 8.75 0.74 6.06
C LYS A 275 8.72 -0.19 4.85
N ALA A 276 8.04 0.22 3.77
CA ALA A 276 8.03 -0.55 2.52
C ALA A 276 9.41 -0.57 1.85
N ILE A 277 10.20 0.49 2.00
CA ILE A 277 11.60 0.53 1.57
C ILE A 277 12.46 -0.37 2.46
N PHE A 278 12.33 -0.29 3.78
CA PHE A 278 13.10 -1.15 4.69
C PHE A 278 12.82 -2.64 4.46
N SER A 279 11.58 -3.00 4.12
CA SER A 279 11.21 -4.36 3.70
C SER A 279 12.00 -4.83 2.46
N ARG A 280 12.31 -3.93 1.52
CA ARG A 280 13.15 -4.25 0.36
C ARG A 280 14.63 -4.31 0.73
N TRP A 281 15.11 -3.41 1.60
CA TRP A 281 16.49 -3.45 2.08
C TRP A 281 16.80 -4.74 2.82
N ALA A 282 15.87 -5.23 3.65
CA ALA A 282 16.00 -6.50 4.36
C ALA A 282 16.11 -7.74 3.45
N LYS A 283 15.74 -7.63 2.16
CA LYS A 283 15.95 -8.72 1.18
C LYS A 283 17.35 -8.73 0.56
N ARG A 284 18.10 -7.63 0.71
CA ARG A 284 19.40 -7.41 0.08
C ARG A 284 20.54 -7.22 1.09
N ARG A 285 20.20 -7.00 2.36
CA ARG A 285 21.11 -6.73 3.46
C ARG A 285 20.69 -7.53 4.69
N ASN A 286 21.61 -7.72 5.63
CA ASN A 286 21.38 -8.50 6.85
C ASN A 286 20.55 -7.72 7.89
N ILE A 287 19.28 -7.47 7.56
CA ILE A 287 18.32 -6.74 8.41
C ILE A 287 17.18 -7.70 8.78
N THR A 288 17.01 -7.94 10.08
CA THR A 288 15.97 -8.81 10.62
C THR A 288 14.99 -8.02 11.48
N PHE A 289 13.73 -7.94 11.05
CA PHE A 289 12.65 -7.39 11.87
C PHE A 289 12.19 -8.45 12.87
N THR A 290 12.56 -8.27 14.13
CA THR A 290 12.45 -9.28 15.18
C THR A 290 11.11 -9.17 15.92
N HIS A 291 10.68 -7.94 16.22
CA HIS A 291 9.43 -7.70 16.95
C HIS A 291 8.69 -6.43 16.47
N PRO A 292 7.43 -6.56 16.02
CA PRO A 292 6.83 -7.81 15.55
C PRO A 292 7.64 -8.39 14.39
N SER A 293 7.66 -9.72 14.25
CA SER A 293 8.38 -10.37 13.15
C SER A 293 7.70 -10.11 11.81
N TRP A 294 8.50 -9.77 10.78
CA TRP A 294 7.97 -9.60 9.41
C TRP A 294 8.01 -10.91 8.60
N ALA A 295 8.44 -12.03 9.20
CA ALA A 295 8.71 -13.32 8.54
C ALA A 295 7.45 -14.19 8.26
N GLY A 296 6.33 -13.57 7.85
CA GLY A 296 5.08 -14.27 7.50
C GLY A 296 5.12 -15.09 6.19
N GLY A 297 6.29 -15.47 5.68
CA GLY A 297 6.47 -16.15 4.39
C GLY A 297 7.11 -17.55 4.44
N GLN A 298 7.69 -17.99 5.57
CA GLN A 298 8.50 -19.22 5.61
C GLN A 298 7.83 -20.44 6.28
N ARG A 299 6.64 -20.30 6.88
CA ARG A 299 5.90 -21.44 7.50
C ARG A 299 5.14 -22.33 6.49
N ALA A 300 5.06 -21.95 5.22
CA ALA A 300 4.32 -22.70 4.19
C ALA A 300 5.10 -23.87 3.57
N ALA A 301 6.44 -23.90 3.70
CA ALA A 301 7.27 -24.93 3.10
C ALA A 301 7.12 -26.29 3.82
N ALA A 302 7.05 -26.31 5.15
CA ALA A 302 6.89 -27.54 5.93
C ALA A 302 5.53 -28.23 5.70
N LEU A 303 4.45 -27.44 5.58
CA LEU A 303 3.11 -27.94 5.26
C LEU A 303 2.99 -28.42 3.81
N GLY A 304 3.74 -27.82 2.87
CA GLY A 304 3.79 -28.25 1.47
C GLY A 304 4.48 -29.59 1.28
N VAL A 305 5.54 -29.88 2.05
CA VAL A 305 6.24 -31.19 2.01
C VAL A 305 5.34 -32.29 2.59
N LEU A 306 4.64 -32.02 3.69
CA LEU A 306 3.69 -32.98 4.28
C LEU A 306 2.52 -33.28 3.32
N PHE A 307 2.00 -32.26 2.64
CA PHE A 307 0.94 -32.42 1.62
C PHE A 307 1.42 -33.20 0.40
N ALA A 308 2.66 -32.95 -0.07
CA ALA A 308 3.25 -33.69 -1.19
C ALA A 308 3.48 -35.17 -0.86
N LEU A 309 3.91 -35.49 0.37
CA LEU A 309 4.09 -36.87 0.83
C LEU A 309 2.75 -37.62 0.94
N ILE A 310 1.69 -36.96 1.43
CA ILE A 310 0.34 -37.52 1.47
C ILE A 310 -0.21 -37.76 0.06
N MET A 311 0.02 -36.83 -0.88
CA MET A 311 -0.40 -36.98 -2.27
C MET A 311 0.35 -38.12 -2.99
N LEU A 312 1.66 -38.29 -2.72
CA LEU A 312 2.44 -39.41 -3.25
C LEU A 312 1.95 -40.77 -2.72
N LEU A 313 1.50 -40.82 -1.46
CA LEU A 313 0.86 -42.00 -0.85
C LEU A 313 -0.45 -42.38 -1.56
N ILE A 314 -1.27 -41.37 -1.89
CA ILE A 314 -2.53 -41.56 -2.62
C ILE A 314 -2.26 -42.05 -4.05
N ILE A 315 -1.28 -41.47 -4.74
CA ILE A 315 -0.90 -41.85 -6.11
C ILE A 315 -0.32 -43.28 -6.16
N TYR A 316 0.51 -43.67 -5.18
CA TYR A 316 1.08 -45.02 -5.11
C TYR A 316 0.03 -46.10 -4.80
N SER A 317 -1.05 -45.73 -4.09
CA SER A 317 -2.15 -46.65 -3.74
C SER A 317 -3.14 -46.92 -4.88
N SER A 318 -3.12 -46.12 -5.96
CA SER A 318 -4.06 -46.22 -7.08
C SER A 318 -3.34 -46.63 -8.36
N GLY A 319 -2.96 -47.91 -8.43
CA GLY A 319 -2.49 -48.53 -9.67
C GLY A 319 -3.64 -48.73 -10.67
N SER A 320 -3.41 -48.25 -11.89
CA SER A 320 -4.10 -48.60 -13.15
C SER A 320 -5.43 -47.89 -13.48
N ARG A 321 -5.37 -46.89 -14.36
CA ARG A 321 -5.73 -47.01 -15.79
C ARG A 321 -5.55 -45.66 -16.50
N ASN A 322 -4.96 -45.72 -17.69
CA ASN A 322 -4.89 -44.61 -18.64
C ASN A 322 -6.31 -44.21 -19.08
N GLU A 323 -6.70 -42.95 -18.86
CA GLU A 323 -7.64 -42.26 -19.73
C GLU A 323 -7.21 -40.81 -19.91
N VAL A 324 -7.03 -40.45 -21.17
CA VAL A 324 -6.87 -39.09 -21.68
C VAL A 324 -8.16 -38.33 -21.38
N PHE A 325 -8.11 -37.31 -20.52
CA PHE A 325 -9.29 -36.49 -20.23
C PHE A 325 -9.33 -35.20 -21.08
N PRO A 326 -10.33 -35.05 -21.96
CA PRO A 326 -10.67 -33.78 -22.58
C PRO A 326 -11.27 -32.84 -21.52
N TYR A 327 -10.89 -31.56 -21.54
CA TYR A 327 -11.40 -30.58 -20.59
C TYR A 327 -12.90 -30.28 -20.87
N SER A 328 -13.77 -31.01 -20.20
CA SER A 328 -15.21 -30.78 -20.20
C SER A 328 -15.57 -29.48 -19.47
N ARG A 329 -16.47 -28.72 -20.11
CA ARG A 329 -17.20 -27.56 -19.62
C ARG A 329 -17.47 -27.58 -18.11
N LEU A 330 -17.18 -26.46 -17.46
CA LEU A 330 -17.66 -26.12 -16.11
C LEU A 330 -19.20 -26.23 -16.05
N ARG A 331 -19.74 -27.37 -15.60
CA ARG A 331 -21.10 -27.47 -15.09
C ARG A 331 -21.08 -27.25 -13.57
N GLY A 332 -21.00 -25.98 -13.18
CA GLY A 332 -21.60 -25.52 -11.93
C GLY A 332 -23.05 -25.16 -12.21
N ARG A 333 -23.98 -25.63 -11.37
CA ARG A 333 -25.44 -25.38 -11.38
C ARG A 333 -25.89 -24.22 -12.28
N ALA A 334 -26.80 -24.49 -13.21
CA ALA A 334 -27.48 -23.50 -14.04
C ALA A 334 -28.23 -22.47 -13.17
N ARG A 335 -27.53 -21.42 -12.74
CA ARG A 335 -28.15 -20.15 -12.39
C ARG A 335 -28.48 -19.45 -13.70
N ARG A 336 -29.72 -19.01 -13.88
CA ARG A 336 -30.07 -18.10 -14.96
C ARG A 336 -29.12 -16.90 -14.89
N PRO A 337 -28.55 -16.44 -16.00
CA PRO A 337 -27.70 -15.25 -15.99
C PRO A 337 -28.48 -14.07 -15.40
N PRO A 338 -27.82 -13.16 -14.66
CA PRO A 338 -28.50 -12.00 -14.09
C PRO A 338 -29.07 -11.14 -15.22
N ASP A 339 -30.35 -10.77 -15.15
CA ASP A 339 -30.94 -9.88 -16.14
C ASP A 339 -30.57 -8.43 -15.80
N LEU A 340 -29.37 -8.01 -16.20
CA LEU A 340 -28.84 -6.67 -15.95
C LEU A 340 -29.67 -5.60 -16.67
N LYS A 341 -30.33 -5.93 -17.78
CA LYS A 341 -31.24 -5.01 -18.49
C LYS A 341 -32.50 -4.68 -17.66
N LYS A 342 -32.91 -5.57 -16.74
CA LYS A 342 -34.01 -5.34 -15.79
C LYS A 342 -33.61 -4.60 -14.51
N TRP A 343 -32.33 -4.34 -14.26
CA TRP A 343 -31.90 -3.61 -13.06
C TRP A 343 -32.43 -2.18 -13.02
N GLY A 344 -32.74 -1.60 -14.19
CA GLY A 344 -33.45 -0.34 -14.34
C GLY A 344 -32.66 0.89 -13.86
N VAL A 345 -32.33 1.78 -14.78
CA VAL A 345 -31.58 3.02 -14.50
C VAL A 345 -32.27 4.00 -13.55
N LYS A 346 -33.57 3.80 -13.30
CA LYS A 346 -34.41 4.72 -12.51
C LYS A 346 -34.21 4.66 -10.99
N SER A 347 -33.71 3.56 -10.42
CA SER A 347 -33.68 3.36 -8.95
C SER A 347 -32.29 3.16 -8.34
N GLY A 348 -31.22 3.29 -9.13
CA GLY A 348 -29.84 3.04 -8.69
C GLY A 348 -28.89 4.23 -8.64
N TYR A 349 -29.23 5.32 -9.33
CA TYR A 349 -28.36 6.48 -9.54
C TYR A 349 -29.07 7.74 -9.04
N LEU A 350 -28.53 8.34 -7.98
CA LEU A 350 -29.12 9.50 -7.31
C LEU A 350 -28.64 10.78 -8.02
N PRO A 351 -29.53 11.67 -8.48
CA PRO A 351 -29.12 12.90 -9.14
C PRO A 351 -28.43 13.86 -8.17
N VAL A 352 -27.41 14.58 -8.64
CA VAL A 352 -26.72 15.63 -7.89
C VAL A 352 -27.06 16.98 -8.52
N CYS A 353 -27.80 17.81 -7.78
CA CYS A 353 -28.20 19.14 -8.26
C CYS A 353 -27.26 20.21 -7.72
N GLY A 354 -26.98 21.21 -8.58
CA GLY A 354 -26.58 22.55 -8.16
C GLY A 354 -27.78 23.39 -7.71
N ASN A 355 -27.70 24.73 -7.81
CA ASN A 355 -28.75 25.70 -7.46
C ASN A 355 -30.10 25.59 -8.23
N LYS A 356 -30.43 24.45 -8.85
CA LYS A 356 -31.73 24.21 -9.49
C LYS A 356 -32.72 23.66 -8.45
N LEU A 357 -33.27 24.55 -7.61
CA LEU A 357 -34.44 24.26 -6.79
C LEU A 357 -35.71 24.52 -7.63
N HIS A 358 -36.55 23.50 -7.79
CA HIS A 358 -37.91 23.68 -8.31
C HIS A 358 -38.82 24.17 -7.16
N PRO A 359 -39.65 25.22 -7.32
CA PRO A 359 -40.30 25.93 -6.21
C PRO A 359 -41.41 25.16 -5.44
N SER A 360 -41.65 23.88 -5.72
CA SER A 360 -42.92 23.22 -5.37
C SER A 360 -42.94 22.45 -4.04
N LEU A 361 -42.00 22.66 -3.12
CA LEU A 361 -42.00 21.99 -1.81
C LEU A 361 -41.63 22.94 -0.65
N LEU A 362 -42.35 24.05 -0.55
CA LEU A 362 -42.49 24.82 0.69
C LEU A 362 -43.76 24.35 1.40
N GLY A 363 -43.63 23.34 2.26
CA GLY A 363 -44.76 22.89 3.08
C GLY A 363 -44.48 21.61 3.85
N ARG A 364 -44.39 21.77 5.18
CA ARG A 364 -44.41 20.79 6.29
C ARG A 364 -43.08 20.32 6.86
N SER A 365 -42.91 20.77 8.12
CA SER A 365 -42.07 20.23 9.17
C SER A 365 -42.36 18.76 9.38
N ASP A 366 -41.34 17.90 9.25
CA ASP A 366 -41.17 16.72 10.11
C ASP A 366 -39.74 16.14 10.02
N THR A 367 -39.36 15.49 11.10
CA THR A 367 -37.99 15.07 11.43
C THR A 367 -37.47 13.87 10.62
N LYS A 368 -36.13 13.81 10.44
CA LYS A 368 -35.27 12.72 9.92
C LYS A 368 -35.03 12.63 8.39
N SER A 369 -33.74 12.76 8.03
CA SER A 369 -33.03 12.16 6.88
C SER A 369 -33.02 12.80 5.47
N HIS A 370 -33.66 13.93 5.21
CA HIS A 370 -33.58 14.54 3.87
C HIS A 370 -32.49 15.60 3.71
N LEU A 371 -31.34 15.17 3.19
CA LEU A 371 -30.48 16.02 2.38
C LEU A 371 -29.83 15.09 1.35
N LEU A 372 -30.38 14.96 0.12
CA LEU A 372 -29.64 14.45 -1.06
C LEU A 372 -30.40 14.36 -2.41
N THR A 373 -31.62 14.88 -2.59
CA THR A 373 -32.33 14.71 -3.89
C THR A 373 -33.16 15.95 -4.26
N CYS A 374 -33.02 16.47 -5.49
CA CYS A 374 -33.97 17.44 -6.05
C CYS A 374 -34.83 16.73 -7.08
N GLY A 375 -36.11 16.52 -6.75
CA GLY A 375 -37.12 15.99 -7.66
C GLY A 375 -36.81 14.62 -8.31
N PRO A 376 -37.76 14.07 -9.09
CA PRO A 376 -37.62 12.77 -9.72
C PRO A 376 -36.84 12.86 -11.06
N GLN A 377 -35.64 13.46 -11.08
CA GLN A 377 -34.75 13.37 -12.25
C GLN A 377 -33.95 12.07 -12.18
N THR A 378 -34.53 11.02 -12.73
CA THR A 378 -33.90 9.71 -12.83
C THR A 378 -32.94 9.65 -14.02
N LEU A 379 -31.87 8.85 -13.94
CA LEU A 379 -31.06 8.56 -15.12
C LEU A 379 -31.95 7.79 -16.11
N THR A 380 -32.29 8.41 -17.24
CA THR A 380 -33.16 7.82 -18.27
C THR A 380 -32.45 7.62 -19.61
N ALA A 381 -31.23 8.15 -19.76
CA ALA A 381 -30.45 8.04 -20.98
C ALA A 381 -30.21 6.55 -21.32
N ARG A 382 -30.46 6.20 -22.59
CA ARG A 382 -30.17 4.88 -23.18
C ARG A 382 -29.61 5.10 -24.57
N CYS A 383 -28.76 4.19 -25.01
CA CYS A 383 -28.16 4.23 -26.33
C CYS A 383 -28.31 2.87 -27.00
N HIS A 384 -28.45 2.80 -28.31
CA HIS A 384 -28.44 1.52 -29.00
C HIS A 384 -27.01 0.93 -29.01
N GLN A 385 -26.02 1.76 -29.33
CA GLN A 385 -24.61 1.34 -29.40
C GLN A 385 -23.71 2.17 -28.48
N CYS A 386 -22.98 1.48 -27.61
CA CYS A 386 -21.99 2.11 -26.75
C CYS A 386 -20.58 1.63 -27.06
N VAL A 387 -19.64 2.57 -26.97
CA VAL A 387 -18.21 2.28 -26.96
C VAL A 387 -17.64 2.57 -25.58
N VAL A 388 -17.02 1.56 -24.96
CA VAL A 388 -16.22 1.72 -23.74
C VAL A 388 -14.75 1.88 -24.14
N VAL A 389 -14.19 3.05 -23.87
CA VAL A 389 -12.76 3.33 -24.09
C VAL A 389 -12.04 3.09 -22.76
N THR A 390 -11.24 2.03 -22.70
CA THR A 390 -10.42 1.76 -21.51
C THR A 390 -9.25 2.75 -21.41
N SER A 391 -8.52 2.70 -20.30
CA SER A 391 -7.35 3.55 -20.10
C SER A 391 -6.04 2.92 -20.59
N SER A 392 -6.06 1.75 -21.24
CA SER A 392 -4.85 1.00 -21.60
C SER A 392 -3.99 1.68 -22.67
N SER A 393 -2.68 1.49 -22.58
CA SER A 393 -1.72 1.91 -23.63
C SER A 393 -1.83 1.10 -24.92
N HIS A 394 -2.63 0.03 -24.96
CA HIS A 394 -2.94 -0.68 -26.21
C HIS A 394 -3.67 0.18 -27.24
N LEU A 395 -4.21 1.32 -26.84
CA LEU A 395 -4.83 2.30 -27.74
C LEU A 395 -3.82 3.20 -28.45
N LEU A 396 -2.57 3.28 -27.97
CA LEU A 396 -1.59 4.19 -28.58
C LEU A 396 -1.18 3.70 -29.98
N GLY A 397 -1.25 4.59 -30.96
CA GLY A 397 -0.93 4.32 -32.36
C GLY A 397 -1.99 3.50 -33.11
N THR A 398 -3.20 3.35 -32.58
CA THR A 398 -4.29 2.62 -33.26
C THR A 398 -5.10 3.49 -34.21
N HIS A 399 -5.01 4.82 -34.12
CA HIS A 399 -5.75 5.76 -34.96
C HIS A 399 -7.28 5.58 -34.91
N LEU A 400 -7.81 5.07 -33.79
CA LEU A 400 -9.22 4.74 -33.63
C LEU A 400 -10.11 5.95 -33.33
N GLY A 401 -9.53 7.15 -33.16
CA GLY A 401 -10.23 8.32 -32.64
C GLY A 401 -11.48 8.69 -33.44
N THR A 402 -11.41 8.63 -34.77
CA THR A 402 -12.56 8.88 -35.65
C THR A 402 -13.65 7.83 -35.48
N ALA A 403 -13.27 6.54 -35.42
CA ALA A 403 -14.22 5.45 -35.22
C ALA A 403 -14.90 5.52 -33.84
N ILE A 404 -14.14 5.84 -32.78
CA ILE A 404 -14.66 6.03 -31.42
C ILE A 404 -15.64 7.21 -31.37
N ASN A 405 -15.32 8.31 -32.05
CA ASN A 405 -16.19 9.50 -32.11
C ASN A 405 -17.50 9.25 -32.86
N GLY A 406 -17.49 8.35 -33.85
CA GLY A 406 -18.68 7.93 -34.59
C GLY A 406 -19.68 7.10 -33.78
N ALA A 407 -19.30 6.62 -32.60
CA ALA A 407 -20.21 5.88 -31.72
C ALA A 407 -21.31 6.80 -31.17
N GLU A 408 -22.53 6.26 -31.05
CA GLU A 408 -23.67 6.98 -30.45
C GLU A 408 -23.31 7.45 -29.02
N CYS A 409 -22.85 6.52 -28.18
CA CYS A 409 -22.43 6.81 -26.82
C CYS A 409 -21.00 6.34 -26.53
N THR A 410 -20.18 7.25 -25.98
CA THR A 410 -18.80 6.94 -25.56
C THR A 410 -18.69 6.97 -24.04
N ILE A 411 -18.25 5.88 -23.42
CA ILE A 411 -18.08 5.75 -21.97
C ILE A 411 -16.59 5.73 -21.63
N ARG A 412 -16.17 6.65 -20.75
CA ARG A 412 -14.78 6.75 -20.25
C ARG A 412 -14.73 6.64 -18.73
N MET A 413 -13.54 6.35 -18.22
CA MET A 413 -13.32 6.11 -16.79
C MET A 413 -12.43 7.18 -16.18
N ASN A 414 -12.78 7.60 -14.97
CA ASN A 414 -11.95 8.41 -14.09
C ASN A 414 -11.34 9.64 -14.80
N ASP A 415 -10.04 9.85 -14.63
CA ASP A 415 -9.24 10.96 -15.14
C ASP A 415 -8.47 10.64 -16.44
N ALA A 416 -8.95 9.67 -17.23
CA ALA A 416 -8.41 9.39 -18.56
C ALA A 416 -8.71 10.57 -19.52
N PRO A 417 -7.68 11.32 -19.97
CA PRO A 417 -7.84 12.53 -20.77
C PRO A 417 -8.03 12.19 -22.26
N THR A 418 -8.60 13.13 -23.02
CA THR A 418 -8.60 13.06 -24.49
C THR A 418 -7.55 13.98 -25.09
N THR A 419 -7.19 15.06 -24.38
CA THR A 419 -6.22 16.06 -24.87
C THR A 419 -4.85 15.45 -25.08
N GLY A 420 -4.35 15.54 -26.31
CA GLY A 420 -3.06 14.99 -26.73
C GLY A 420 -3.12 13.53 -27.17
N TYR A 421 -4.32 12.92 -27.19
CA TYR A 421 -4.54 11.52 -27.55
C TYR A 421 -5.71 11.34 -28.52
N GLU A 422 -6.26 12.44 -29.07
CA GLU A 422 -7.50 12.44 -29.86
C GLU A 422 -7.45 11.48 -31.05
N VAL A 423 -6.30 11.37 -31.71
CA VAL A 423 -6.08 10.49 -32.86
C VAL A 423 -6.37 9.02 -32.50
N ASP A 424 -6.01 8.61 -31.29
CA ASP A 424 -6.10 7.23 -30.84
C ASP A 424 -7.37 6.94 -30.06
N VAL A 425 -7.74 7.85 -29.15
CA VAL A 425 -8.83 7.61 -28.20
C VAL A 425 -10.07 8.45 -28.47
N GLY A 426 -10.08 9.32 -29.47
CA GLY A 426 -11.18 10.23 -29.78
C GLY A 426 -11.31 11.38 -28.79
N ASN A 427 -12.25 12.30 -29.05
CA ASN A 427 -12.51 13.47 -28.20
C ASN A 427 -13.93 13.51 -27.61
N LYS A 428 -14.85 12.66 -28.09
CA LYS A 428 -16.22 12.54 -27.56
C LYS A 428 -16.27 11.77 -26.25
N THR A 429 -17.11 12.22 -25.32
CA THR A 429 -17.45 11.52 -24.06
C THR A 429 -18.93 11.77 -23.75
N SER A 430 -19.74 10.72 -23.76
CA SER A 430 -21.16 10.79 -23.38
C SER A 430 -21.34 10.48 -21.89
N PHE A 431 -20.65 9.47 -21.38
CA PHE A 431 -20.68 9.09 -19.97
C PHE A 431 -19.27 9.01 -19.38
N ARG A 432 -19.10 9.49 -18.16
CA ARG A 432 -17.85 9.35 -17.40
C ARG A 432 -18.11 8.73 -16.04
N VAL A 433 -17.62 7.50 -15.86
CA VAL A 433 -17.73 6.76 -14.59
C VAL A 433 -16.52 7.08 -13.72
N VAL A 434 -16.74 7.70 -12.57
CA VAL A 434 -15.67 8.26 -11.72
C VAL A 434 -15.69 7.64 -10.34
N ALA A 435 -14.60 6.95 -9.98
CA ALA A 435 -14.41 6.46 -8.63
C ALA A 435 -14.17 7.61 -7.64
N HIS A 436 -14.60 7.44 -6.40
CA HIS A 436 -14.36 8.39 -5.30
C HIS A 436 -12.88 8.82 -5.19
N SER A 437 -11.94 7.92 -5.53
CA SER A 437 -10.49 8.17 -5.50
C SER A 437 -9.98 9.05 -6.65
N SER A 438 -10.70 9.15 -7.78
CA SER A 438 -10.36 10.01 -8.92
C SER A 438 -11.18 11.30 -8.98
N LEU A 439 -12.22 11.44 -8.13
CA LEU A 439 -13.11 12.60 -8.11
C LEU A 439 -12.36 13.93 -8.07
N TYR A 440 -11.36 14.07 -7.20
CA TYR A 440 -10.59 15.31 -7.12
C TYR A 440 -9.74 15.58 -8.38
N ARG A 441 -9.23 14.55 -9.05
CA ARG A 441 -8.41 14.73 -10.27
C ARG A 441 -9.27 15.17 -11.45
N VAL A 442 -10.48 14.63 -11.54
CA VAL A 442 -11.47 15.00 -12.57
C VAL A 442 -12.00 16.41 -12.32
N LEU A 443 -12.55 16.68 -11.13
CA LEU A 443 -13.24 17.95 -10.87
C LEU A 443 -12.31 19.16 -10.73
N LYS A 444 -11.00 18.96 -10.49
CA LYS A 444 -10.01 20.05 -10.49
C LYS A 444 -9.54 20.47 -11.88
N ARG A 445 -9.87 19.71 -12.93
CA ARG A 445 -9.52 20.02 -14.32
C ARG A 445 -10.79 20.16 -15.15
N PRO A 446 -11.68 21.12 -14.85
CA PRO A 446 -12.94 21.28 -15.56
C PRO A 446 -12.73 21.52 -17.06
N GLN A 447 -11.64 22.19 -17.46
CA GLN A 447 -11.32 22.39 -18.88
C GLN A 447 -11.15 21.08 -19.65
N GLU A 448 -10.55 20.06 -19.02
CA GLU A 448 -10.35 18.75 -19.66
C GLU A 448 -11.62 17.90 -19.61
N PHE A 449 -12.27 17.84 -18.45
CA PHE A 449 -13.27 16.81 -18.19
C PHE A 449 -14.71 17.29 -18.24
N VAL A 450 -14.98 18.58 -18.01
CA VAL A 450 -16.33 19.15 -17.94
C VAL A 450 -16.63 20.02 -19.17
N ASN A 451 -15.74 20.95 -19.51
CA ASN A 451 -15.98 21.94 -20.56
C ASN A 451 -15.77 21.37 -21.98
N LYS A 452 -14.88 20.38 -22.13
CA LYS A 452 -14.56 19.80 -23.45
C LYS A 452 -15.77 19.07 -24.06
N THR A 453 -16.59 18.45 -23.22
CA THR A 453 -17.84 17.78 -23.60
C THR A 453 -18.93 18.14 -22.60
N PRO A 454 -19.57 19.32 -22.73
CA PRO A 454 -20.50 19.86 -21.73
C PRO A 454 -21.70 18.96 -21.43
N GLU A 455 -22.11 18.13 -22.41
CA GLU A 455 -23.23 17.19 -22.30
C GLU A 455 -22.85 15.87 -21.59
N THR A 456 -21.60 15.72 -21.14
CA THR A 456 -21.18 14.50 -20.45
C THR A 456 -21.98 14.28 -19.17
N ILE A 457 -22.54 13.07 -19.05
CA ILE A 457 -23.17 12.59 -17.83
C ILE A 457 -22.11 11.93 -16.94
N PHE A 458 -21.92 12.47 -15.74
CA PHE A 458 -21.00 11.93 -14.75
C PHE A 458 -21.70 10.96 -13.81
N ILE A 459 -21.11 9.79 -13.60
CA ILE A 459 -21.59 8.80 -12.63
C ILE A 459 -20.50 8.55 -11.61
N PHE A 460 -20.67 9.09 -10.41
CA PHE A 460 -19.73 8.95 -9.30
C PHE A 460 -20.06 7.72 -8.46
N TRP A 461 -19.05 6.92 -8.12
CA TRP A 461 -19.24 5.74 -7.29
C TRP A 461 -18.20 5.63 -6.18
N GLY A 462 -18.60 5.01 -5.08
CA GLY A 462 -17.71 4.69 -3.96
C GLY A 462 -18.50 4.12 -2.78
N PRO A 463 -17.84 3.43 -1.84
CA PRO A 463 -18.51 2.97 -0.63
C PRO A 463 -19.11 4.14 0.15
N PRO A 464 -20.25 3.95 0.84
CA PRO A 464 -20.87 5.01 1.64
C PRO A 464 -19.90 5.70 2.61
N ALA A 465 -19.01 4.93 3.27
CA ALA A 465 -18.00 5.47 4.18
C ALA A 465 -16.93 6.36 3.50
N LYS A 466 -16.75 6.23 2.18
CA LYS A 466 -15.81 7.02 1.36
C LYS A 466 -16.52 8.16 0.60
N MET A 467 -17.80 7.98 0.27
CA MET A 467 -18.69 9.00 -0.27
C MET A 467 -19.26 9.89 0.84
N GLN A 468 -18.36 10.47 1.64
CA GLN A 468 -18.70 11.29 2.81
C GLN A 468 -19.38 12.61 2.38
N LYS A 469 -20.08 13.25 3.32
CA LYS A 469 -20.75 14.55 3.10
C LYS A 469 -19.85 15.61 2.46
N SER A 470 -18.56 15.63 2.78
CA SER A 470 -17.58 16.55 2.20
C SER A 470 -17.36 16.34 0.70
N LEU A 471 -17.32 15.09 0.23
CA LEU A 471 -17.11 14.74 -1.16
C LEU A 471 -18.36 15.05 -1.99
N LEU A 472 -19.54 14.73 -1.45
CA LEU A 472 -20.84 15.07 -2.06
C LEU A 472 -21.01 16.57 -2.22
N LYS A 473 -20.62 17.37 -1.21
CA LYS A 473 -20.60 18.84 -1.29
C LYS A 473 -19.71 19.37 -2.41
N ILE A 474 -18.61 18.68 -2.74
CA ILE A 474 -17.74 19.10 -3.85
C ILE A 474 -18.43 18.85 -5.19
N ILE A 475 -19.04 17.68 -5.38
CA ILE A 475 -19.80 17.39 -6.60
C ILE A 475 -20.90 18.43 -6.76
N GLN A 476 -21.67 18.70 -5.70
CA GLN A 476 -22.74 19.71 -5.70
C GLN A 476 -22.24 21.11 -6.08
N ARG A 477 -21.13 21.57 -5.49
CA ARG A 477 -20.55 22.88 -5.82
C ARG A 477 -20.13 22.96 -7.28
N VAL A 478 -19.49 21.93 -7.81
CA VAL A 478 -19.08 21.91 -9.21
C VAL A 478 -20.29 21.84 -10.13
N SER A 479 -21.28 20.98 -9.85
CA SER A 479 -22.55 20.93 -10.58
C SER A 479 -23.32 22.25 -10.53
N ALA A 480 -23.16 23.05 -9.46
CA ALA A 480 -23.72 24.40 -9.40
C ALA A 480 -22.95 25.41 -10.26
N SER A 481 -21.62 25.27 -10.36
CA SER A 481 -20.77 26.14 -11.19
C SER A 481 -20.82 25.82 -12.69
N PHE A 482 -21.22 24.61 -13.06
CA PHE A 482 -21.32 24.16 -14.46
C PHE A 482 -22.75 23.70 -14.77
N PRO A 483 -23.64 24.61 -15.20
CA PRO A 483 -25.09 24.35 -15.30
C PRO A 483 -25.50 23.29 -16.33
N ASN A 484 -24.60 22.99 -17.28
CA ASN A 484 -24.75 21.95 -18.30
C ASN A 484 -24.26 20.57 -17.83
N MET A 485 -23.49 20.51 -16.73
CA MET A 485 -22.98 19.27 -16.18
C MET A 485 -24.10 18.47 -15.53
N THR A 486 -24.35 17.27 -16.03
CA THR A 486 -25.26 16.31 -15.41
C THR A 486 -24.47 15.31 -14.56
N ALA A 487 -24.87 15.12 -13.30
CA ALA A 487 -24.13 14.28 -12.37
C ALA A 487 -25.05 13.39 -11.54
N TYR A 488 -24.64 12.13 -11.37
CA TYR A 488 -25.29 11.15 -10.53
C TYR A 488 -24.30 10.50 -9.58
N VAL A 489 -24.79 10.02 -8.42
CA VAL A 489 -24.04 9.20 -7.47
C VAL A 489 -24.71 7.84 -7.37
N VAL A 490 -23.93 6.76 -7.46
CA VAL A 490 -24.43 5.39 -7.25
C VAL A 490 -24.98 5.26 -5.82
N SER A 491 -26.22 4.81 -5.69
CA SER A 491 -26.87 4.67 -4.39
C SER A 491 -26.22 3.56 -3.54
N PRO A 492 -26.31 3.61 -2.19
CA PRO A 492 -25.81 2.53 -1.34
C PRO A 492 -26.42 1.16 -1.66
N GLY A 493 -27.72 1.12 -2.01
CA GLY A 493 -28.40 -0.10 -2.45
C GLY A 493 -27.81 -0.64 -3.75
N ARG A 494 -27.56 0.23 -4.74
CA ARG A 494 -26.93 -0.18 -6.00
C ARG A 494 -25.48 -0.61 -5.82
N MET A 495 -24.71 0.03 -4.92
CA MET A 495 -23.37 -0.42 -4.53
C MET A 495 -23.38 -1.86 -4.00
N LYS A 496 -24.35 -2.20 -3.15
CA LYS A 496 -24.51 -3.57 -2.65
C LYS A 496 -24.86 -4.55 -3.77
N GLN A 497 -25.73 -4.16 -4.70
CA GLN A 497 -26.08 -4.99 -5.85
C GLN A 497 -24.85 -5.29 -6.74
N PHE A 498 -23.96 -4.32 -6.98
CA PHE A 498 -22.70 -4.57 -7.71
C PHE A 498 -21.81 -5.61 -7.00
N ASP A 499 -21.74 -5.56 -5.66
CA ASP A 499 -20.99 -6.53 -4.87
C ASP A 499 -21.64 -7.93 -4.93
N ASP A 500 -22.97 -8.01 -4.83
CA ASP A 500 -23.73 -9.25 -4.92
C ASP A 500 -23.61 -9.89 -6.30
N LEU A 501 -23.63 -9.09 -7.36
CA LEU A 501 -23.40 -9.54 -8.73
C LEU A 501 -22.00 -10.13 -8.90
N PHE A 502 -20.96 -9.42 -8.47
CA PHE A 502 -19.59 -9.94 -8.55
C PHE A 502 -19.44 -11.27 -7.82
N ARG A 503 -20.03 -11.37 -6.63
CA ARG A 503 -20.05 -12.61 -5.86
C ARG A 503 -20.82 -13.73 -6.56
N GLY A 504 -21.94 -13.41 -7.19
CA GLY A 504 -22.77 -14.36 -7.94
C GLY A 504 -22.04 -14.94 -9.15
N GLU A 505 -21.37 -14.09 -9.93
CA GLU A 505 -20.65 -14.45 -11.15
C GLU A 505 -19.34 -15.19 -10.89
N THR A 506 -18.62 -14.80 -9.83
CA THR A 506 -17.25 -15.29 -9.60
C THR A 506 -17.15 -16.32 -8.49
N GLY A 507 -18.19 -16.47 -7.67
CA GLY A 507 -18.14 -17.19 -6.39
C GLY A 507 -17.24 -16.53 -5.34
N LYS A 508 -16.63 -15.37 -5.64
CA LYS A 508 -15.74 -14.66 -4.74
C LYS A 508 -16.48 -13.52 -4.07
N ASP A 509 -16.54 -13.59 -2.74
CA ASP A 509 -17.01 -12.47 -1.96
C ASP A 509 -15.90 -11.40 -1.86
N ARG A 510 -16.23 -10.18 -2.27
CA ARG A 510 -15.28 -9.06 -2.29
C ARG A 510 -14.78 -8.72 -0.89
N GLU A 511 -15.64 -8.73 0.12
CA GLU A 511 -15.28 -8.38 1.49
C GLU A 511 -14.41 -9.45 2.15
N LYS A 512 -14.71 -10.73 1.89
CA LYS A 512 -13.90 -11.87 2.33
C LYS A 512 -12.54 -11.90 1.64
N SER A 513 -12.53 -11.68 0.32
CA SER A 513 -11.29 -11.67 -0.48
C SER A 513 -10.54 -10.33 -0.44
N ARG A 514 -11.05 -9.36 0.32
CA ARG A 514 -10.53 -8.00 0.54
C ARG A 514 -10.17 -7.25 -0.73
N SER A 515 -10.86 -7.55 -1.83
CA SER A 515 -10.66 -6.86 -3.10
C SER A 515 -11.57 -5.63 -3.23
N TRP A 516 -11.32 -4.86 -4.27
CA TRP A 516 -12.19 -3.79 -4.73
C TRP A 516 -12.63 -4.08 -6.15
N LEU A 517 -13.89 -3.79 -6.47
CA LEU A 517 -14.33 -3.76 -7.86
C LEU A 517 -13.60 -2.63 -8.57
N SER A 518 -13.05 -2.89 -9.76
CA SER A 518 -12.43 -1.84 -10.55
C SER A 518 -13.48 -0.86 -11.10
N THR A 519 -13.08 0.35 -11.46
CA THR A 519 -13.97 1.23 -12.26
C THR A 519 -14.43 0.53 -13.54
N GLY A 520 -13.60 -0.34 -14.13
CA GLY A 520 -13.97 -1.15 -15.29
C GLY A 520 -15.14 -2.09 -15.02
N TRP A 521 -15.24 -2.69 -13.83
CA TRP A 521 -16.41 -3.47 -13.42
C TRP A 521 -17.68 -2.63 -13.40
N PHE A 522 -17.67 -1.49 -12.69
CA PHE A 522 -18.82 -0.59 -12.65
C PHE A 522 -19.20 -0.12 -14.05
N THR A 523 -18.22 0.28 -14.86
CA THR A 523 -18.45 0.74 -16.23
C THR A 523 -19.05 -0.34 -17.11
N MET A 524 -18.59 -1.59 -17.02
CA MET A 524 -19.14 -2.67 -17.84
C MET A 524 -20.61 -2.95 -17.49
N VAL A 525 -20.93 -3.03 -16.20
CA VAL A 525 -22.32 -3.27 -15.76
C VAL A 525 -23.22 -2.09 -16.16
N ILE A 526 -22.74 -0.85 -15.98
CA ILE A 526 -23.45 0.36 -16.42
C ILE A 526 -23.66 0.35 -17.95
N ALA A 527 -22.65 -0.03 -18.74
CA ALA A 527 -22.76 -0.10 -20.19
C ALA A 527 -23.82 -1.10 -20.65
N VAL A 528 -23.87 -2.30 -20.03
CA VAL A 528 -24.89 -3.30 -20.32
C VAL A 528 -26.30 -2.83 -19.91
N GLU A 529 -26.40 -2.02 -18.86
CA GLU A 529 -27.68 -1.45 -18.40
C GLU A 529 -28.19 -0.34 -19.34
N LEU A 530 -27.27 0.46 -19.89
CA LEU A 530 -27.57 1.62 -20.73
C LEU A 530 -27.74 1.28 -22.21
N CYS A 531 -27.14 0.18 -22.68
CA CYS A 531 -26.92 -0.03 -24.10
C CYS A 531 -27.37 -1.41 -24.60
N ASP A 532 -27.83 -1.47 -25.85
CA ASP A 532 -28.18 -2.75 -26.47
C ASP A 532 -26.97 -3.53 -26.96
N THR A 533 -25.95 -2.81 -27.44
CA THR A 533 -24.67 -3.36 -27.87
C THR A 533 -23.52 -2.56 -27.27
N VAL A 534 -22.44 -3.25 -26.88
CA VAL A 534 -21.27 -2.63 -26.27
C VAL A 534 -20.01 -3.08 -27.00
N HIS A 535 -19.22 -2.12 -27.48
CA HIS A 535 -17.89 -2.39 -28.01
C HIS A 535 -16.82 -1.84 -27.05
N VAL A 536 -15.79 -2.63 -26.75
CA VAL A 536 -14.75 -2.28 -25.77
C VAL A 536 -13.40 -2.19 -26.45
N TYR A 537 -12.76 -1.01 -26.39
CA TYR A 537 -11.42 -0.79 -26.93
C TYR A 537 -10.35 -0.79 -25.84
N GLY A 538 -9.19 -1.38 -26.14
CA GLY A 538 -8.01 -1.30 -25.27
C GLY A 538 -7.99 -2.31 -24.11
N MET A 539 -8.91 -3.28 -24.08
CA MET A 539 -8.94 -4.26 -23.00
C MET A 539 -8.26 -5.55 -23.46
N VAL A 540 -7.17 -5.96 -22.82
CA VAL A 540 -6.56 -7.27 -23.10
C VAL A 540 -7.36 -8.45 -22.51
N PRO A 541 -7.39 -9.63 -23.16
CA PRO A 541 -8.13 -10.80 -22.67
C PRO A 541 -7.57 -11.35 -21.36
N PRO A 542 -8.35 -12.12 -20.58
CA PRO A 542 -7.96 -12.55 -19.22
C PRO A 542 -6.70 -13.42 -19.18
N ASN A 543 -6.37 -14.12 -20.26
CA ASN A 543 -5.16 -14.95 -20.39
C ASN A 543 -3.95 -14.18 -20.96
N TYR A 544 -4.11 -12.93 -21.44
CA TYR A 544 -3.07 -12.17 -22.13
C TYR A 544 -1.73 -12.14 -21.37
N CYS A 545 -1.76 -11.76 -20.10
CA CYS A 545 -0.56 -11.65 -19.27
C CYS A 545 0.03 -13.00 -18.79
N GLY A 546 -0.58 -14.12 -19.18
CA GLY A 546 -0.10 -15.48 -18.88
C GLY A 546 0.63 -16.16 -20.04
N HIS A 547 0.71 -15.53 -21.22
CA HIS A 547 1.35 -16.12 -22.40
C HIS A 547 2.87 -16.32 -22.22
N ARG A 548 3.41 -17.32 -22.93
CA ARG A 548 4.84 -17.57 -23.05
C ARG A 548 5.22 -17.61 -24.54
N PRO A 549 6.15 -16.77 -25.02
CA PRO A 549 6.92 -15.75 -24.28
C PRO A 549 6.02 -14.63 -23.71
N PRO A 550 6.47 -13.91 -22.66
CA PRO A 550 5.67 -12.85 -22.05
C PRO A 550 5.38 -11.73 -23.08
N PRO A 551 4.18 -11.12 -23.04
CA PRO A 551 3.83 -10.05 -23.96
C PRO A 551 4.74 -8.84 -23.84
N ARG A 552 4.73 -7.99 -24.88
CA ARG A 552 5.43 -6.69 -24.86
C ARG A 552 4.98 -5.87 -23.64
N ARG A 553 5.95 -5.28 -22.94
CA ARG A 553 5.68 -4.38 -21.82
C ARG A 553 5.06 -3.08 -22.31
N LEU A 554 3.95 -2.71 -21.70
CA LEU A 554 3.20 -1.49 -22.01
C LEU A 554 2.80 -0.80 -20.70
N PRO A 555 2.86 0.53 -20.61
CA PRO A 555 2.37 1.25 -19.44
C PRO A 555 0.89 0.94 -19.19
N TYR A 556 0.51 0.88 -17.93
CA TYR A 556 -0.86 0.57 -17.52
C TYR A 556 -1.89 1.58 -18.03
N HIS A 557 -1.50 2.86 -18.14
CA HIS A 557 -2.34 3.91 -18.69
C HIS A 557 -1.68 4.61 -19.88
N TYR A 558 -2.43 4.87 -20.96
CA TYR A 558 -1.90 5.55 -22.15
C TYR A 558 -1.38 6.97 -21.86
N TYR A 559 -1.94 7.62 -20.84
CA TYR A 559 -1.61 8.98 -20.43
C TYR A 559 -0.57 9.04 -19.29
N GLU A 560 0.00 7.90 -18.90
CA GLU A 560 1.07 7.79 -17.91
C GLU A 560 2.22 6.93 -18.49
N PRO A 561 2.99 7.44 -19.46
CA PRO A 561 4.02 6.65 -20.15
C PRO A 561 5.15 6.17 -19.23
N LYS A 562 5.35 6.83 -18.08
CA LYS A 562 6.27 6.43 -17.01
C LYS A 562 5.59 5.60 -15.91
N GLY A 563 4.35 5.18 -16.13
CA GLY A 563 3.54 4.39 -15.21
C GLY A 563 4.01 2.94 -15.11
N PRO A 564 3.41 2.15 -14.20
CA PRO A 564 3.74 0.74 -14.05
C PRO A 564 3.35 -0.05 -15.30
N ASP A 565 4.02 -1.18 -15.55
CA ASP A 565 3.66 -2.10 -16.62
C ASP A 565 2.24 -2.69 -16.40
N GLU A 566 1.45 -2.79 -17.47
CA GLU A 566 0.06 -3.23 -17.45
C GLU A 566 -0.07 -4.66 -16.91
N CYS A 567 0.67 -5.61 -17.50
CA CYS A 567 0.57 -7.01 -17.11
C CYS A 567 1.08 -7.26 -15.70
N THR A 568 2.15 -6.57 -15.31
CA THR A 568 2.66 -6.56 -13.95
C THR A 568 1.58 -6.04 -12.99
N THR A 569 0.88 -4.95 -13.35
CA THR A 569 -0.21 -4.37 -12.56
C THR A 569 -1.38 -5.36 -12.41
N TYR A 570 -1.80 -6.00 -13.50
CA TYR A 570 -2.88 -6.98 -13.48
C TYR A 570 -2.54 -8.22 -12.66
N ILE A 571 -1.39 -8.84 -12.89
CA ILE A 571 -0.97 -10.04 -12.16
C ILE A 571 -0.74 -9.75 -10.69
N HIS A 572 -0.13 -8.61 -10.36
CA HIS A 572 0.07 -8.18 -8.99
C HIS A 572 -1.25 -8.01 -8.25
N ASN A 573 -2.21 -7.28 -8.84
CA ASN A 573 -3.52 -7.07 -8.24
C ASN A 573 -4.32 -8.38 -8.13
N GLU A 574 -4.32 -9.19 -9.20
CA GLU A 574 -5.06 -10.44 -9.25
C GLU A 574 -4.57 -11.44 -8.21
N ARG A 575 -3.26 -11.53 -7.97
CA ARG A 575 -2.67 -12.46 -7.00
C ARG A 575 -2.63 -11.91 -5.58
N SER A 576 -2.80 -10.60 -5.42
CA SER A 576 -2.76 -10.00 -4.11
C SER A 576 -3.86 -10.54 -3.20
N ARG A 577 -3.50 -10.74 -1.94
CA ARG A 577 -4.40 -11.15 -0.85
C ARG A 577 -4.47 -10.09 0.26
N LYS A 578 -3.78 -8.94 0.07
CA LYS A 578 -3.65 -7.85 1.05
C LYS A 578 -3.61 -6.49 0.34
N GLY A 579 -4.33 -5.50 0.86
CA GLY A 579 -4.40 -4.13 0.30
C GLY A 579 -5.61 -3.89 -0.61
N ASN A 580 -5.77 -2.66 -1.11
CA ASN A 580 -6.88 -2.30 -2.00
C ASN A 580 -6.57 -2.76 -3.43
N HIS A 581 -6.59 -4.07 -3.65
CA HIS A 581 -6.31 -4.66 -4.95
C HIS A 581 -7.61 -4.98 -5.71
N HIS A 582 -7.54 -4.89 -7.03
CA HIS A 582 -8.63 -5.31 -7.90
C HIS A 582 -8.48 -6.76 -8.34
N ARG A 583 -9.55 -7.36 -8.83
CA ARG A 583 -9.50 -8.71 -9.42
C ARG A 583 -9.63 -8.59 -10.94
N PHE A 584 -8.75 -7.81 -11.56
CA PHE A 584 -8.86 -7.45 -12.98
C PHE A 584 -9.00 -8.66 -13.91
N ILE A 585 -8.26 -9.74 -13.66
CA ILE A 585 -8.34 -10.95 -14.50
C ILE A 585 -9.60 -11.73 -14.19
N THR A 586 -10.02 -11.80 -12.92
CA THR A 586 -11.32 -12.40 -12.58
C THR A 586 -12.48 -11.62 -13.21
N GLU A 587 -12.49 -10.29 -13.14
CA GLU A 587 -13.50 -9.42 -13.75
C GLU A 587 -13.54 -9.65 -15.28
N LYS A 588 -12.38 -9.68 -15.94
CA LYS A 588 -12.29 -9.97 -17.38
C LYS A 588 -12.81 -11.35 -17.78
N ARG A 589 -12.67 -12.37 -16.92
CA ARG A 589 -13.29 -13.70 -17.18
C ARG A 589 -14.81 -13.63 -17.17
N VAL A 590 -15.39 -12.81 -16.28
CA VAL A 590 -16.83 -12.55 -16.29
C VAL A 590 -17.22 -11.82 -17.57
N PHE A 591 -16.48 -10.78 -17.97
CA PHE A 591 -16.75 -10.06 -19.23
C PHE A 591 -16.70 -10.97 -20.45
N ALA A 592 -15.79 -11.95 -20.48
CA ALA A 592 -15.73 -12.95 -21.56
C ALA A 592 -17.00 -13.80 -21.60
N SER A 593 -17.51 -14.24 -20.43
CA SER A 593 -18.77 -14.99 -20.36
C SER A 593 -19.99 -14.15 -20.73
N TRP A 594 -19.92 -12.83 -20.50
CA TRP A 594 -20.96 -11.86 -20.82
C TRP A 594 -20.98 -11.44 -22.29
N ALA A 595 -19.89 -11.67 -23.03
CA ALA A 595 -19.73 -11.24 -24.41
C ALA A 595 -20.88 -11.68 -25.32
N GLY A 596 -21.19 -12.97 -25.34
CA GLY A 596 -22.32 -13.51 -26.10
C GLY A 596 -23.69 -13.20 -25.48
N LEU A 597 -23.76 -13.03 -24.16
CA LEU A 597 -25.02 -12.84 -23.44
C LEU A 597 -25.60 -11.43 -23.59
N TYR A 598 -24.75 -10.41 -23.64
CA TYR A 598 -25.15 -9.00 -23.72
C TYR A 598 -24.61 -8.27 -24.95
N ASN A 599 -24.22 -9.01 -25.99
CA ASN A 599 -23.69 -8.46 -27.24
C ASN A 599 -22.52 -7.49 -27.01
N ILE A 600 -21.49 -7.98 -26.31
CA ILE A 600 -20.26 -7.25 -26.01
C ILE A 600 -19.15 -7.75 -26.93
N THR A 601 -18.51 -6.83 -27.63
CA THR A 601 -17.36 -7.11 -28.51
C THR A 601 -16.12 -6.37 -28.01
N PHE A 602 -14.94 -6.91 -28.29
CA PHE A 602 -13.67 -6.38 -27.82
C PHE A 602 -12.69 -6.24 -28.98
N SER A 603 -11.96 -5.13 -29.04
CA SER A 603 -10.88 -4.97 -30.01
C SER A 603 -9.70 -4.16 -29.45
N HIS A 604 -8.57 -4.30 -30.15
CA HIS A 604 -7.32 -3.63 -29.83
C HIS A 604 -6.86 -3.88 -28.39
N PRO A 605 -6.60 -5.14 -28.00
CA PRO A 605 -6.60 -6.34 -28.84
C PRO A 605 -7.97 -7.06 -28.92
N ALA A 606 -8.19 -7.83 -29.98
CA ALA A 606 -9.37 -8.69 -30.11
C ALA A 606 -9.40 -9.78 -29.04
N TRP A 607 -10.59 -10.13 -28.57
CA TRP A 607 -10.80 -11.29 -27.71
C TRP A 607 -11.22 -12.48 -28.58
N PRO A 608 -10.69 -13.69 -28.31
CA PRO A 608 -11.06 -14.90 -29.03
C PRO A 608 -12.48 -15.37 -28.72
#